data_AF-A0A7K2QAR5-F1
#
_entry.id   AF-A0A7K2QAR5-F1
#
_cell.length_a   1.000
_cell.length_b   1.000
_cell.length_c   1.000
_cell.angle_alpha   90.00
_cell.angle_beta   90.00
_cell.angle_gamma   90.00
#
_symmetry.space_group_name_H-M   'P 1'
#
loop_
_entity.id
_entity.type
_entity.pdbx_description
1 polymer ?
#
loop_
_entity_poly.entity_id
_entity_poly.type
_entity_poly.pdbx_seq_one_letter_code
_entity_poly.pdbx_strand_id
1 'polypeptide(L)'
;MAVRSGHSTDGAAAPDRADGAGILVVDDDPTVSEVVAGYLDRAGFTVRLAADGPAALRAAEELRPDLVVLDLMLPGMDGLEVCRRLRARERAAGQHGGQG
;
A
#
# COMPACT_ATOMS: atom_id res chain seq x y z
N MET A 1 -2.82 -27.60 14.82
CA MET A 1 -2.66 -28.05 13.42
C MET A 1 -3.17 -26.93 12.53
N ALA A 2 -2.28 -26.17 11.87
CA ALA A 2 -2.68 -25.18 10.88
C ALA A 2 -1.98 -25.55 9.58
N VAL A 3 -2.79 -25.97 8.61
CA VAL A 3 -2.37 -26.36 7.27
C VAL A 3 -1.89 -25.11 6.53
N ARG A 4 -0.62 -25.10 6.10
CA ARG A 4 -0.12 -24.12 5.12
C ARG A 4 -0.40 -24.71 3.75
N SER A 5 -1.50 -24.32 3.12
CA SER A 5 -1.73 -24.60 1.70
C SER A 5 -1.00 -23.53 0.89
N GLY A 6 -0.10 -23.98 0.01
CA GLY A 6 0.77 -23.12 -0.78
C GLY A 6 0.03 -22.26 -1.80
N HIS A 7 0.66 -21.14 -2.15
CA HIS A 7 0.36 -20.42 -3.37
C HIS A 7 1.65 -20.32 -4.18
N SER A 8 1.72 -21.07 -5.29
CA SER A 8 2.68 -20.84 -6.36
C SER A 8 2.01 -19.99 -7.42
N THR A 9 2.50 -18.76 -7.55
CA THR A 9 2.46 -17.98 -8.80
C THR A 9 3.82 -17.34 -8.95
N ASP A 10 4.60 -17.81 -9.92
CA ASP A 10 5.81 -17.13 -10.38
C ASP A 10 5.42 -15.87 -11.17
N GLY A 11 6.17 -14.78 -10.94
CA GLY A 11 6.00 -13.51 -11.64
C GLY A 11 6.37 -12.29 -10.81
N ALA A 12 7.68 -12.04 -10.67
CA ALA A 12 8.37 -10.93 -10.00
C ALA A 12 8.49 -11.06 -8.47
N ALA A 13 9.57 -11.72 -8.04
CA ALA A 13 9.97 -11.79 -6.64
C ALA A 13 10.28 -10.39 -6.07
N ALA A 14 9.33 -9.80 -5.36
CA ALA A 14 9.63 -8.84 -4.31
C ALA A 14 10.33 -9.61 -3.16
N PRO A 15 11.33 -9.00 -2.49
CA PRO A 15 12.11 -9.70 -1.48
C PRO A 15 11.20 -10.20 -0.37
N ASP A 16 11.54 -11.38 0.15
CA ASP A 16 10.97 -12.02 1.33
C ASP A 16 11.06 -11.07 2.55
N ARG A 17 10.12 -10.13 2.65
CA ARG A 17 9.87 -9.41 3.90
C ARG A 17 9.15 -10.40 4.78
N ALA A 18 9.82 -10.80 5.86
CA ALA A 18 9.36 -11.80 6.81
C ALA A 18 8.00 -11.49 7.48
N ASP A 19 7.41 -10.33 7.18
CA ASP A 19 6.07 -9.88 7.57
C ASP A 19 5.30 -9.54 6.28
N GLY A 20 4.10 -10.09 6.10
CA GLY A 20 3.34 -10.06 4.84
C GLY A 20 3.23 -8.68 4.16
N ALA A 21 3.09 -8.69 2.83
CA ALA A 21 3.12 -7.49 1.99
C ALA A 21 2.26 -6.34 2.53
N GLY A 22 2.83 -5.14 2.57
CA GLY A 22 2.24 -3.97 3.19
C GLY A 22 1.29 -3.24 2.25
N ILE A 23 0.04 -3.06 2.67
CA ILE A 23 -0.99 -2.35 1.88
C ILE A 23 -1.37 -1.05 2.59
N LEU A 24 -1.38 0.05 1.84
CA LEU A 24 -1.93 1.32 2.30
C LEU A 24 -3.34 1.51 1.70
N VAL A 25 -4.35 1.68 2.54
CA VAL A 25 -5.72 2.02 2.13
C VAL A 25 -5.97 3.50 2.44
N VAL A 26 -6.45 4.24 1.45
CA VAL A 26 -6.71 5.68 1.54
C VAL A 26 -8.15 5.96 1.19
N ASP A 27 -8.94 6.33 2.19
CA ASP A 27 -10.37 6.58 2.09
C ASP A 27 -10.80 7.45 3.30
N ASP A 28 -11.59 8.50 3.09
CA ASP A 28 -12.06 9.36 4.18
C ASP A 28 -13.27 8.79 4.94
N ASP A 29 -13.94 7.77 4.37
CA ASP A 29 -14.99 7.03 5.06
C ASP A 29 -14.38 5.94 5.96
N PRO A 30 -14.50 6.06 7.30
CA PRO A 30 -13.97 5.07 8.24
C PRO A 30 -14.64 3.69 8.06
N THR A 31 -15.91 3.66 7.66
CA THR A 31 -16.65 2.42 7.43
C THR A 31 -16.07 1.65 6.24
N VAL A 32 -15.82 2.36 5.13
CA VAL A 32 -15.28 1.74 3.92
C VAL A 32 -13.85 1.26 4.17
N SER A 33 -13.01 2.11 4.74
CA SER A 33 -11.61 1.75 5.06
C SER A 33 -11.50 0.57 6.01
N GLU A 34 -12.35 0.47 7.05
CA GLU A 34 -12.38 -0.68 7.96
C GLU A 34 -12.81 -1.97 7.26
N VAL A 35 -13.83 -1.91 6.39
CA VAL A 35 -14.30 -3.07 5.63
C VAL A 35 -13.20 -3.59 4.70
N VAL A 36 -12.55 -2.70 3.94
CA VAL A 36 -11.45 -3.05 3.04
C VAL A 36 -10.28 -3.63 3.83
N ALA A 37 -9.88 -2.99 4.94
CA ALA A 37 -8.82 -3.50 5.80
C ALA A 37 -9.14 -4.90 6.32
N GLY A 38 -10.37 -5.15 6.76
CA GLY A 38 -10.78 -6.46 7.24
C GLY A 38 -10.69 -7.56 6.18
N TYR A 39 -10.95 -7.27 4.90
CA TYR A 39 -10.75 -8.24 3.82
C TYR A 39 -9.27 -8.54 3.57
N LEU A 40 -8.44 -7.50 3.57
CA LEU A 40 -7.00 -7.62 3.30
C LEU A 40 -6.25 -8.30 4.46
N ASP A 41 -6.59 -7.96 5.71
CA ASP A 41 -6.04 -8.59 6.91
C ASP A 41 -6.39 -10.09 6.95
N ARG A 42 -7.63 -10.46 6.64
CA ARG A 42 -8.03 -11.87 6.50
C ARG A 42 -7.30 -12.60 5.36
N ALA A 43 -6.81 -11.87 4.36
CA ALA A 43 -5.99 -12.42 3.28
C ALA A 43 -4.49 -12.51 3.65
N GLY A 44 -4.10 -12.07 4.85
CA GLY A 44 -2.73 -12.16 5.37
C GLY A 44 -1.85 -10.95 5.06
N PHE A 45 -2.43 -9.82 4.65
CA PHE A 45 -1.69 -8.59 4.39
C PHE A 45 -1.60 -7.69 5.62
N THR A 46 -0.50 -6.95 5.73
CA THR A 46 -0.38 -5.90 6.75
C THR A 46 -1.00 -4.62 6.21
N VAL A 47 -2.06 -4.12 6.84
CA VAL A 47 -2.80 -2.95 6.35
C VAL A 47 -2.53 -1.71 7.19
N ARG A 48 -2.29 -0.57 6.53
CA ARG A 48 -2.29 0.76 7.14
C ARG A 48 -3.38 1.62 6.51
N LEU A 49 -4.05 2.43 7.33
CA LEU A 49 -5.10 3.35 6.90
C LEU A 49 -4.60 4.79 6.84
N ALA A 50 -5.12 5.56 5.88
CA ALA A 50 -4.99 7.01 5.82
C ALA A 50 -6.33 7.63 5.40
N ALA A 51 -6.76 8.68 6.11
CA ALA A 51 -8.05 9.32 5.85
C ALA A 51 -7.98 10.46 4.81
N ASP A 52 -6.78 10.84 4.38
CA ASP A 52 -6.58 11.94 3.43
C ASP A 52 -5.26 11.80 2.67
N GLY A 53 -5.12 12.61 1.61
CA GLY A 53 -3.93 12.62 0.76
C GLY A 53 -2.61 12.92 1.52
N PRO A 54 -2.52 13.97 2.35
CA PRO A 54 -1.34 14.23 3.16
C PRO A 54 -0.93 13.07 4.08
N ALA A 55 -1.89 12.43 4.75
CA ALA A 55 -1.67 11.26 5.58
C ALA A 55 -1.19 10.07 4.74
N ALA A 56 -1.77 9.85 3.57
CA ALA A 56 -1.35 8.80 2.64
C ALA A 56 0.10 9.00 2.20
N LEU A 57 0.49 10.23 1.87
CA LEU A 57 1.85 10.55 1.45
C LEU A 57 2.89 10.32 2.57
N ARG A 58 2.56 10.63 3.82
CA ARG A 58 3.44 10.32 4.97
C ARG A 58 3.51 8.81 5.22
N ALA A 59 2.36 8.15 5.26
CA ALA A 59 2.27 6.71 5.49
C ALA A 59 3.03 5.91 4.43
N ALA A 60 2.99 6.32 3.16
CA ALA A 60 3.72 5.67 2.09
C ALA A 60 5.24 5.82 2.20
N GLU A 61 5.74 6.95 2.73
CA GLU A 61 7.17 7.15 2.98
C GLU A 61 7.69 6.26 4.11
N GLU A 62 6.90 6.12 5.18
CA GLU A 62 7.23 5.30 6.35
C GLU A 62 7.11 3.80 6.08
N LEU A 63 6.00 3.37 5.48
CA LEU A 63 5.65 1.96 5.30
C LEU A 63 6.31 1.35 4.05
N ARG A 64 6.57 2.15 3.00
CA ARG A 64 6.95 1.66 1.67
C ARG A 64 6.02 0.53 1.20
N PRO A 65 4.71 0.82 1.07
CA PRO A 65 3.72 -0.21 0.76
C PRO A 65 3.96 -0.83 -0.61
N ASP A 66 3.67 -2.12 -0.72
CA ASP A 66 3.74 -2.89 -1.96
C ASP A 66 2.47 -2.64 -2.83
N LEU A 67 1.37 -2.23 -2.19
CA LEU A 67 0.12 -1.85 -2.85
C LEU A 67 -0.54 -0.66 -2.16
N VAL A 68 -1.17 0.21 -2.94
CA VAL A 68 -2.02 1.30 -2.45
C VAL A 68 -3.43 1.16 -3.02
N VAL A 69 -4.43 1.11 -2.15
CA VAL A 69 -5.85 1.22 -2.48
C VAL A 69 -6.26 2.65 -2.18
N LEU A 70 -6.76 3.38 -3.18
CA LEU A 70 -6.98 4.82 -3.09
C LEU A 70 -8.35 5.19 -3.63
N ASP A 71 -9.16 5.83 -2.79
CA ASP A 71 -10.35 6.52 -3.25
C ASP A 71 -9.97 7.74 -4.10
N LEU A 72 -10.72 7.95 -5.18
CA LEU A 72 -10.54 9.07 -6.09
C LEU A 72 -11.34 10.30 -5.65
N MET A 73 -12.37 10.12 -4.81
CA MET A 73 -13.29 11.17 -4.38
C MET A 73 -12.95 11.76 -3.00
N LEU A 74 -11.66 11.83 -2.66
CA LEU A 74 -11.21 12.41 -1.39
C LEU A 74 -11.54 13.91 -1.28
N PRO A 75 -12.04 14.39 -0.14
CA PRO A 75 -12.22 15.81 0.11
C PRO A 75 -10.86 16.53 0.25
N GLY A 76 -10.75 17.72 -0.36
CA GLY A 76 -9.60 18.64 -0.17
C GLY A 76 -8.34 18.31 -0.98
N MET A 77 -8.15 17.07 -1.46
CA MET A 77 -7.07 16.71 -2.38
C MET A 77 -7.57 15.66 -3.39
N ASP A 78 -7.38 15.93 -4.68
CA ASP A 78 -7.68 14.98 -5.75
C ASP A 78 -6.86 13.68 -5.56
N GLY A 79 -7.53 12.53 -5.43
CA GLY A 79 -6.87 11.23 -5.30
C GLY A 79 -5.89 10.95 -6.45
N LEU A 80 -6.12 11.50 -7.64
CA LEU A 80 -5.19 11.37 -8.76
C LEU A 80 -3.87 12.12 -8.53
N GLU A 81 -3.89 13.24 -7.79
CA GLU A 81 -2.68 13.97 -7.40
C GLU A 81 -1.87 13.18 -6.36
N VAL A 82 -2.53 12.52 -5.41
CA VAL A 82 -1.87 11.58 -4.47
C VAL A 82 -1.17 10.48 -5.25
N CYS A 83 -1.88 9.84 -6.18
CA CYS A 83 -1.35 8.80 -7.06
C CYS A 83 -0.11 9.28 -7.84
N ARG A 84 -0.17 10.48 -8.42
CA ARG A 84 0.96 11.09 -9.16
C ARG A 84 2.19 11.29 -8.29
N ARG A 85 2.02 11.81 -7.08
CA ARG A 85 3.12 12.05 -6.13
C ARG A 85 3.76 10.75 -5.64
N LEU A 86 2.96 9.74 -5.32
CA LEU A 86 3.45 8.42 -4.95
C LEU A 86 4.33 7.82 -6.07
N ARG A 87 3.84 7.82 -7.32
CA ARG A 87 4.61 7.34 -8.48
C ARG A 87 5.88 8.14 -8.76
N ALA A 88 5.88 9.44 -8.50
CA ALA A 88 7.07 10.27 -8.65
C ALA A 88 8.15 9.89 -7.62
N ARG A 89 7.75 9.61 -6.37
CA ARG A 89 8.65 9.18 -5.29
C ARG A 89 9.24 7.80 -5.53
N GLU A 90 8.44 6.84 -5.99
CA GLU A 90 8.92 5.51 -6.36
C GLU A 90 10.00 5.59 -7.46
N ARG A 91 9.76 6.40 -8.50
CA ARG A 91 10.76 6.61 -9.56
C ARG A 91 12.04 7.26 -9.05
N ALA A 92 11.95 8.22 -8.13
CA ALA A 92 13.13 8.87 -7.55
C ALA A 92 13.94 7.90 -6.66
N ALA A 93 13.27 7.02 -5.92
CA ALA A 93 13.91 5.99 -5.09
C ALA A 93 14.63 4.93 -5.94
N GLY A 94 14.06 4.51 -7.07
CA GLY A 94 14.68 3.55 -7.98
C GLY A 94 15.91 4.07 -8.75
N GLN A 95 16.07 5.39 -8.87
CA GLN A 95 17.16 6.02 -9.63
C GLN A 95 18.49 6.15 -8.85
N HIS A 96 18.52 5.78 -7.57
CA HIS A 96 19.72 5.88 -6.72
C HIS A 96 20.41 4.52 -6.42
N GLY A 97 19.95 3.42 -7.02
CA GLY A 97 20.48 2.06 -6.76
C GLY A 97 21.49 1.51 -7.78
N GLY A 98 22.02 2.34 -8.70
CA GLY A 98 22.77 1.88 -9.88
C GLY A 98 24.25 2.28 -9.97
N GLN A 99 24.88 2.77 -8.89
CA GLN A 99 26.33 3.02 -8.87
C GLN A 99 26.93 2.49 -7.58
N GLY A 100 27.62 1.35 -7.69
CA GLY A 100 28.37 0.67 -6.65
C GLY A 100 28.85 -0.68 -7.14
#